data_AF-A0A0A0DH21-F1
#
_entry.id   AF-A0A0A0DH21-F1
#
_cell.length_a   1.000
_cell.length_b   1.000
_cell.length_c   1.000
_cell.angle_alpha   90.00
_cell.angle_beta   90.00
_cell.angle_gamma   90.00
#
_symmetry.space_group_name_H-M   'P 1'
#
loop_
_entity.id
_entity.type
_entity.pdbx_description
1 polymer ?
#
loop_
_entity_poly.entity_id
_entity_poly.type
_entity_poly.pdbx_seq_one_letter_code
_entity_poly.pdbx_strand_id
1 'polypeptide(L)'
;MDISALVNGDYSGIEGTWQNAAGNQLVFDAKGLVSDSYELYGASLTGYGTASGGVYGGETGGFLLEFIPKGVKIADKENFQDNSDTARDRIWAGVGMNTFDEQGTFYYRISE
;
A
#
# COMPACT_ATOMS: atom_id res chain seq x y z
N MET A 1 1.95 10.83 4.44
CA MET A 1 1.70 9.53 5.09
C MET A 1 2.58 9.43 6.33
N ASP A 2 2.01 9.04 7.48
CA ASP A 2 2.77 8.82 8.72
C ASP A 2 2.82 7.32 9.03
N ILE A 3 4.02 6.75 8.97
CA ILE A 3 4.24 5.30 9.19
C ILE A 3 3.97 4.90 10.64
N SER A 4 4.32 5.75 11.60
CA SER A 4 4.09 5.45 13.02
C SER A 4 2.60 5.40 13.33
N ALA A 5 1.81 6.29 12.72
CA ALA A 5 0.35 6.26 12.84
C ALA A 5 -0.23 4.95 12.29
N LEU A 6 0.18 4.56 11.07
CA LEU A 6 -0.30 3.35 10.41
C LEU A 6 -0.02 2.06 11.19
N VAL A 7 1.18 1.94 11.75
CA VAL A 7 1.56 0.76 12.57
C VAL A 7 0.73 0.68 13.87
N ASN A 8 0.21 1.81 14.35
CA ASN A 8 -0.70 1.86 15.50
C ASN A 8 -2.19 1.74 15.10
N GLY A 9 -2.49 1.46 13.83
CA GLY A 9 -3.85 1.32 13.33
C GLY A 9 -4.59 2.65 13.10
N ASP A 10 -3.88 3.77 13.09
CA ASP A 10 -4.43 5.07 12.72
C ASP A 10 -4.25 5.31 11.21
N TYR A 11 -5.36 5.20 10.48
CA TYR A 11 -5.41 5.37 9.03
C TYR A 11 -5.86 6.76 8.59
N SER A 12 -6.11 7.68 9.52
CA SER A 12 -6.62 9.03 9.20
C SER A 12 -5.71 9.80 8.23
N GLY A 13 -4.39 9.60 8.33
CA GLY A 13 -3.40 10.20 7.42
C GLY A 13 -3.43 9.64 5.99
N ILE A 14 -4.08 8.49 5.77
CA ILE A 14 -4.17 7.84 4.46
C ILE A 14 -5.54 7.91 3.78
N GLU A 15 -6.55 8.51 4.44
CA GLU A 15 -7.90 8.66 3.91
C GLU A 15 -7.98 9.14 2.46
N GLY A 16 -9.00 8.65 1.76
CA GLY A 16 -9.34 8.98 0.38
C GLY A 16 -9.13 7.84 -0.59
N THR A 17 -9.29 8.15 -1.87
CA THR A 17 -9.19 7.19 -2.96
C THR A 17 -7.76 7.16 -3.53
N TRP A 18 -7.24 5.96 -3.67
CA TRP A 18 -5.93 5.68 -4.25
C TRP A 18 -6.14 4.90 -5.54
N GLN A 19 -5.61 5.40 -6.66
CA GLN A 19 -5.81 4.80 -7.97
C GLN A 19 -4.49 4.44 -8.62
N ASN A 20 -4.43 3.28 -9.28
CA ASN A 20 -3.30 2.89 -10.10
C ASN A 20 -3.45 3.33 -11.57
N ALA A 21 -2.42 3.09 -12.39
CA ALA A 21 -2.43 3.45 -13.81
C ALA A 21 -3.50 2.71 -14.64
N ALA A 22 -3.97 1.56 -14.18
CA ALA A 22 -5.04 0.78 -14.83
C ALA A 22 -6.45 1.22 -14.44
N GLY A 23 -6.58 2.15 -13.47
CA GLY A 23 -7.88 2.62 -12.98
C GLY A 23 -8.43 1.83 -11.78
N ASN A 24 -7.74 0.82 -11.28
CA ASN A 24 -8.17 0.13 -10.05
C ASN A 24 -8.01 1.06 -8.86
N GLN A 25 -8.94 0.96 -7.91
CA GLN A 25 -9.01 1.85 -6.76
C GLN A 25 -8.94 1.10 -5.43
N LEU A 26 -8.27 1.70 -4.46
CA LEU A 26 -8.33 1.37 -3.05
C LEU A 26 -8.88 2.58 -2.32
N VAL A 27 -9.91 2.40 -1.50
CA VAL A 27 -10.54 3.49 -0.74
C VAL A 27 -10.22 3.29 0.74
N PHE A 28 -9.74 4.33 1.40
CA PHE A 28 -9.44 4.32 2.82
C PHE A 28 -10.29 5.35 3.57
N ASP A 29 -10.80 4.96 4.73
CA ASP A 29 -11.37 5.85 5.74
C ASP A 29 -10.52 5.81 7.03
N ALA A 30 -10.96 6.52 8.07
CA ALA A 30 -10.28 6.57 9.37
C ALA A 30 -10.08 5.18 10.02
N LYS A 31 -10.85 4.17 9.62
CA LYS A 31 -10.81 2.79 10.16
C LYS A 31 -9.98 1.85 9.29
N GLY A 32 -9.60 2.25 8.07
CA GLY A 32 -8.75 1.48 7.19
C GLY A 32 -9.34 1.28 5.80
N LEU A 33 -9.10 0.11 5.21
CA LEU A 33 -9.56 -0.22 3.85
C LEU A 33 -11.09 -0.35 3.84
N VAL A 34 -11.75 0.40 2.95
CA VAL A 34 -13.20 0.32 2.72
C VAL A 34 -13.46 -0.69 1.60
N SER A 35 -14.01 -1.85 1.97
CA SER A 35 -14.39 -2.90 1.03
C SER A 35 -15.43 -3.83 1.63
N ASP A 36 -16.35 -4.34 0.80
CA ASP A 36 -17.33 -5.36 1.22
C ASP A 36 -16.74 -6.78 1.24
N SER A 37 -15.63 -6.99 0.51
CA SER A 37 -15.06 -8.33 0.28
C SER A 37 -13.64 -8.49 0.81
N TYR A 38 -12.97 -7.39 1.14
CA TYR A 38 -11.58 -7.39 1.59
C TYR A 38 -11.42 -6.69 2.94
N GLU A 39 -10.51 -7.20 3.75
CA GLU A 39 -10.17 -6.64 5.05
C GLU A 39 -8.65 -6.53 5.18
N LEU A 40 -8.16 -5.37 5.64
CA LEU A 40 -6.74 -5.12 5.95
C LEU A 40 -6.45 -5.51 7.39
N TYR A 41 -5.53 -6.46 7.60
CA TYR A 41 -5.18 -7.00 8.91
C TYR A 41 -4.04 -6.21 9.57
N GLY A 42 -4.26 -4.91 9.75
CA GLY A 42 -3.25 -4.01 10.34
C GLY A 42 -2.05 -3.77 9.43
N ALA A 43 -1.11 -2.96 9.91
CA ALA A 43 0.17 -2.72 9.25
C ALA A 43 1.33 -2.85 10.24
N SER A 44 2.48 -3.33 9.77
CA SER A 44 3.71 -3.49 10.54
C SER A 44 4.87 -2.79 9.86
N LEU A 45 5.78 -2.20 10.65
CA LEU A 45 6.99 -1.56 10.15
C LEU A 45 7.85 -2.57 9.39
N THR A 46 8.38 -2.17 8.24
CA THR A 46 9.31 -2.97 7.45
C THR A 46 10.74 -2.44 7.54
N GLY A 47 11.69 -3.22 7.02
CA GLY A 47 13.09 -2.78 6.89
C GLY A 47 13.31 -1.63 5.91
N TYR A 48 12.30 -1.21 5.15
CA TYR A 48 12.39 -0.14 4.16
C TYR A 48 12.04 1.25 4.74
N GLY A 49 11.69 1.33 6.03
CA GLY A 49 11.13 2.56 6.62
C GLY A 49 9.69 2.83 6.18
N THR A 50 8.96 1.77 5.82
CA THR A 50 7.57 1.77 5.35
C THR A 50 6.72 0.89 6.27
N ALA A 51 5.42 0.78 6.01
CA ALA A 51 4.56 -0.17 6.71
C ALA A 51 3.87 -1.12 5.72
N SER A 52 3.77 -2.40 6.06
CA SER A 52 3.09 -3.40 5.23
C SER A 52 1.97 -4.11 5.98
N GLY A 53 0.92 -4.49 5.26
CA GLY A 53 -0.23 -5.19 5.81
C GLY A 53 -0.82 -6.18 4.80
N GLY A 54 -1.31 -7.30 5.31
CA GLY A 54 -2.03 -8.28 4.49
C GLY A 54 -3.49 -7.90 4.33
N VAL A 55 -3.98 -7.98 3.10
CA VAL A 55 -5.40 -7.87 2.77
C VAL A 55 -5.92 -9.25 2.45
N TYR A 56 -6.98 -9.68 3.14
CA TYR A 56 -7.58 -11.00 3.00
C TYR A 56 -9.05 -10.89 2.60
N GLY A 57 -9.56 -11.96 2.00
CA GLY A 57 -10.93 -12.02 1.48
C GLY A 57 -10.97 -12.07 -0.05
N GLY A 58 -12.12 -11.73 -0.61
CA GLY A 58 -12.40 -11.84 -2.04
C GLY A 58 -12.46 -13.28 -2.57
N GLU A 59 -13.00 -13.43 -3.78
CA GLU A 59 -13.01 -14.73 -4.48
C GLU A 59 -11.65 -15.10 -5.08
N THR A 60 -10.80 -14.08 -5.31
CA THR A 60 -9.48 -14.23 -5.96
C THR A 60 -8.33 -14.42 -4.98
N GLY A 61 -8.60 -14.39 -3.68
CA GLY A 61 -7.57 -14.47 -2.62
C GLY A 61 -7.00 -13.12 -2.19
N GLY A 62 -6.12 -13.17 -1.20
CA GLY A 62 -5.52 -11.99 -0.58
C GLY A 62 -4.31 -11.42 -1.34
N PHE A 63 -3.90 -10.22 -0.94
CA PHE A 63 -2.74 -9.51 -1.46
C PHE A 63 -2.04 -8.73 -0.34
N LEU A 64 -0.84 -8.23 -0.59
CA LEU A 64 -0.10 -7.37 0.32
C LEU A 64 -0.27 -5.91 -0.08
N LEU A 65 -0.35 -5.04 0.92
CA LEU A 65 -0.17 -3.60 0.77
C LEU A 65 1.14 -3.17 1.43
N GLU A 66 1.86 -2.28 0.76
CA GLU A 66 2.96 -1.51 1.34
C GLU A 66 2.64 -0.02 1.25
N PHE A 67 2.67 0.65 2.39
CA PHE A 67 2.46 2.08 2.56
C PHE A 67 3.81 2.79 2.52
N ILE A 68 4.05 3.56 1.46
CA ILE A 68 5.36 4.14 1.16
C ILE A 68 5.26 5.68 1.16
N PRO A 69 5.87 6.38 2.12
CA PRO A 69 5.85 7.83 2.17
C PRO A 69 6.60 8.45 0.98
N LYS A 70 6.23 9.69 0.64
CA LYS A 70 6.99 10.53 -0.28
C LYS A 70 8.45 10.64 0.16
N GLY A 71 9.36 10.64 -0.80
CA GLY A 71 10.80 10.72 -0.60
C GLY A 71 11.49 9.39 -0.27
N VAL A 72 10.74 8.33 0.06
CA VAL A 72 11.32 6.99 0.22
C VAL A 72 11.55 6.38 -1.16
N LYS A 73 12.71 5.78 -1.43
CA LYS A 73 12.95 5.01 -2.66
C LYS A 73 13.20 3.57 -2.23
N ILE A 74 12.45 2.64 -2.80
CA ILE A 74 12.72 1.22 -2.59
C ILE A 74 13.91 0.84 -3.47
N ALA A 75 14.90 0.18 -2.88
CA ALA A 75 16.09 -0.23 -3.60
C ALA A 75 15.70 -1.24 -4.69
N ASP A 76 16.25 -1.05 -5.89
CA ASP A 76 16.04 -1.99 -6.99
C ASP A 76 16.66 -3.35 -6.65
N LYS A 77 15.98 -4.41 -7.09
CA LYS A 77 16.39 -5.81 -6.96
C LYS A 77 16.30 -6.48 -8.33
N GLU A 78 16.72 -7.75 -8.42
CA GLU A 78 16.64 -8.53 -9.67
C GLU A 78 15.20 -8.60 -10.23
N ASN A 79 14.21 -8.84 -9.36
CA ASN A 79 12.81 -9.03 -9.74
C ASN A 79 11.90 -7.84 -9.39
N PHE A 80 12.48 -6.71 -8.96
CA PHE A 80 11.73 -5.53 -8.58
C PHE A 80 12.47 -4.24 -8.94
N GLN A 81 11.77 -3.30 -9.57
CA GLN A 81 12.29 -1.96 -9.85
C GLN A 81 11.30 -0.89 -9.40
N ASP A 82 11.76 0.05 -8.59
CA ASP A 82 10.92 1.15 -8.11
C ASP A 82 10.88 2.28 -9.16
N ASN A 83 10.17 2.10 -10.26
CA ASN A 83 10.02 3.15 -11.29
C ASN A 83 8.89 4.15 -10.96
N SER A 84 8.45 4.20 -9.71
CA SER A 84 7.32 5.01 -9.28
C SER A 84 7.73 6.46 -8.96
N ASP A 85 6.77 7.38 -9.01
CA ASP A 85 6.95 8.78 -8.59
C ASP A 85 7.19 8.89 -7.08
N THR A 86 8.46 9.05 -6.70
CA THR A 86 8.90 9.18 -5.30
C THR A 86 8.56 10.55 -4.69
N ALA A 87 8.12 11.54 -5.47
CA ALA A 87 7.70 12.83 -4.92
C ALA A 87 6.33 12.76 -4.20
N ARG A 88 5.64 11.62 -4.33
CA ARG A 88 4.30 11.38 -3.78
C ARG A 88 4.31 10.22 -2.79
N ASP A 89 3.37 10.27 -1.86
CA ASP A 89 3.01 9.08 -1.09
C ASP A 89 2.45 8.04 -2.07
N ARG A 90 2.77 6.76 -1.83
CA ARG A 90 2.39 5.63 -2.68
C ARG A 90 1.85 4.50 -1.82
N ILE A 91 0.93 3.74 -2.39
CA ILE A 91 0.61 2.41 -1.90
C ILE A 91 1.03 1.42 -2.97
N TRP A 92 1.87 0.46 -2.63
CA TRP A 92 2.16 -0.67 -3.51
C TRP A 92 1.26 -1.83 -3.15
N ALA A 93 0.67 -2.49 -4.15
CA ALA A 93 -0.06 -3.73 -3.95
C ALA A 93 0.54 -4.85 -4.82
N GLY A 94 0.74 -6.01 -4.23
CA GLY A 94 1.25 -7.18 -4.94
C GLY A 94 0.86 -8.48 -4.26
N VAL A 95 1.07 -9.58 -4.98
CA VAL A 95 0.83 -10.94 -4.47
C VAL A 95 2.14 -11.52 -3.94
N GLY A 96 2.04 -12.53 -3.07
CA GLY A 96 3.20 -13.21 -2.49
C GLY A 96 3.30 -13.09 -0.97
N MET A 97 4.39 -13.60 -0.40
CA MET A 97 4.63 -13.60 1.05
C MET A 97 5.36 -12.37 1.56
N ASN A 98 6.14 -11.70 0.70
CA ASN A 98 6.92 -10.51 1.05
C ASN A 98 6.69 -9.39 0.04
N THR A 99 6.77 -8.15 0.50
CA THR A 99 6.71 -6.98 -0.38
C THR A 99 8.00 -6.84 -1.19
N PHE A 100 7.84 -6.50 -2.47
CA PHE A 100 8.95 -6.27 -3.41
C PHE A 100 9.86 -7.48 -3.69
N ASP A 101 9.39 -8.70 -3.48
CA ASP A 101 10.03 -9.91 -4.02
C ASP A 101 9.61 -10.15 -5.49
N GLU A 102 8.45 -9.64 -5.86
CA GLU A 102 7.89 -9.65 -7.21
C GLU A 102 7.39 -8.25 -7.60
N GLN A 103 7.12 -8.04 -8.89
CA GLN A 103 6.49 -6.81 -9.35
C GLN A 103 5.05 -6.71 -8.86
N GLY A 104 4.68 -5.51 -8.46
CA GLY A 104 3.31 -5.15 -8.10
C GLY A 104 2.94 -3.82 -8.73
N THR A 105 1.85 -3.25 -8.25
CA THR A 105 1.31 -2.01 -8.80
C THR A 105 1.30 -0.90 -7.76
N PHE A 106 1.73 0.28 -8.18
CA PHE A 106 1.65 1.49 -7.36
C PHE A 106 0.32 2.21 -7.57
N TYR A 107 -0.24 2.66 -6.46
CA TYR A 107 -1.42 3.49 -6.36
C TYR A 107 -1.02 4.84 -5.81
N TYR A 108 -1.68 5.88 -6.32
CA TYR A 108 -1.49 7.25 -5.87
C TYR A 108 -2.82 7.82 -5.43
N ARG A 109 -2.80 8.63 -4.37
CA ARG A 109 -3.98 9.37 -3.97
C ARG A 109 -4.42 10.28 -5.12
N ILE A 110 -5.69 10.17 -5.51
CA ILE A 110 -6.32 11.12 -6.41
C ILE A 110 -6.87 12.26 -5.55
N SER A 111 -6.57 13.50 -5.94
CA SER A 111 -7.24 14.66 -5.36
C SER A 111 -8.67 14.69 -5.92
N GLU A 112 -9.65 14.86 -5.04
CA GLU A 112 -10.99 15.30 -5.46
C GLU A 112 -10.95 16.74 -6.00
#